data_AF-A0A178VFR7-F1
#
_entry.id   AF-A0A178VFR7-F1
#
_cell.length_a   1.000
_cell.length_b   1.000
_cell.length_c   1.000
_cell.angle_alpha   90.00
_cell.angle_beta   90.00
_cell.angle_gamma   90.00
#
_symmetry.space_group_name_H-M   'P 1'
#
loop_
_entity.id
_entity.type
_entity.pdbx_description
1 polymer ?
#
loop_
_entity_poly.entity_id
_entity_poly.type
_entity_poly.pdbx_seq_one_letter_code
_entity_poly.pdbx_strand_id
1 'polypeptide(L)'
;MIPLPNLHAKNAGYLVNGEVKIVVEINDLEVIGKLDVSEESEETNQPLKKIKLDDNDAVSFDSLNETSPVKESIDVNGFQVLPSQVESVKCIFERHPDFASKFRPKNRHLKSTYMTVLLGLIKTLCQLPEELTDDDLDEASVAVSYVENGGLRLDWLEKKLAEVKAKKKKVETGKARLQRAEEELQKLNQKCLELKAFLEKENADVSEANVPLSFEDVV
;
A
#
# COMPACT_ATOMS: atom_id res chain seq x y z
N MET A 1 7.52 20.96 7.08
CA MET A 1 6.30 21.80 7.22
C MET A 1 6.76 23.24 7.36
N ILE A 2 6.41 24.12 6.41
CA ILE A 2 6.79 25.54 6.47
C ILE A 2 5.74 26.26 7.36
N PRO A 3 6.14 27.04 8.38
CA PRO A 3 5.18 27.78 9.21
C PRO A 3 4.40 28.82 8.40
N LEU A 4 3.06 28.85 8.55
CA LEU A 4 2.15 29.79 7.90
C LEU A 4 2.59 31.28 7.97
N PRO A 5 3.11 31.80 9.11
CA PRO A 5 3.57 33.20 9.20
C PRO A 5 4.72 33.53 8.24
N ASN A 6 5.50 32.51 7.85
CA ASN A 6 6.71 32.70 7.04
C ASN A 6 6.40 32.78 5.54
N LEU A 7 5.18 32.43 5.09
CA LEU A 7 4.79 32.48 3.68
C LEU A 7 4.65 33.92 3.17
N HIS A 8 4.18 34.84 4.03
CA HIS A 8 4.00 36.27 3.69
C HIS A 8 5.18 37.16 4.06
N ALA A 9 6.25 36.59 4.62
CA ALA A 9 7.43 37.35 4.99
C ALA A 9 8.17 37.80 3.71
N LYS A 10 8.29 39.12 3.53
CA LYS A 10 8.93 39.77 2.35
C LYS A 10 10.33 39.22 2.04
N ASN A 11 11.04 38.69 3.03
CA ASN A 11 12.41 38.21 2.92
C ASN A 11 12.57 36.69 3.05
N ALA A 12 11.46 35.93 3.10
CA ALA A 12 11.53 34.48 3.29
C ALA A 12 11.69 33.69 1.98
N GLY A 13 11.67 34.36 0.82
CA GLY A 13 11.92 33.73 -0.49
C GLY A 13 10.73 33.02 -1.12
N TYR A 14 9.54 33.07 -0.52
CA TYR A 14 8.32 32.42 -1.02
C TYR A 14 7.44 33.30 -1.91
N LEU A 15 7.77 34.59 -2.02
CA LEU A 15 7.00 35.59 -2.75
C LEU A 15 7.63 35.87 -4.11
N VAL A 16 6.83 35.81 -5.16
CA VAL A 16 7.18 36.26 -6.52
C VAL A 16 6.19 37.37 -6.89
N ASN A 17 6.69 38.58 -7.15
CA ASN A 17 5.87 39.78 -7.39
C ASN A 17 4.85 40.11 -6.27
N GLY A 18 5.15 39.74 -5.03
CA GLY A 18 4.27 40.01 -3.87
C GLY A 18 3.19 38.95 -3.64
N GLU A 19 3.10 37.94 -4.50
CA GLU A 19 2.20 36.80 -4.35
C GLU A 19 2.97 35.52 -3.98
N VAL A 20 2.36 34.69 -3.14
CA VAL A 20 2.92 33.37 -2.79
C VAL A 20 2.67 32.42 -3.95
N LYS A 21 3.73 31.89 -4.57
CA LYS A 21 3.63 30.91 -5.66
C LYS A 21 4.20 29.57 -5.22
N ILE A 22 3.33 28.58 -5.02
CA ILE A 22 3.74 27.21 -4.70
C ILE A 22 3.88 26.43 -6.02
N VAL A 23 5.11 26.07 -6.39
CA VAL A 23 5.38 25.20 -7.54
C VAL A 23 5.55 23.78 -7.00
N VAL A 24 4.59 22.91 -7.30
CA VAL A 24 4.68 21.48 -7.01
C VAL A 24 5.05 20.78 -8.31
N GLU A 25 6.22 20.16 -8.34
CA GLU A 25 6.61 19.24 -9.41
C GLU A 25 5.90 17.90 -9.14
N ILE A 26 4.88 17.60 -9.95
CA ILE A 26 4.16 16.34 -9.89
C ILE A 26 4.86 15.41 -10.89
N ASN A 27 5.68 14.49 -10.38
CA ASN A 27 6.16 13.38 -11.20
C ASN A 27 4.99 12.41 -11.43
N ASP A 28 4.60 12.27 -12.70
CA ASP A 28 3.60 11.36 -13.28
C ASP A 28 2.81 10.48 -12.28
N LEU A 29 1.61 10.96 -11.92
CA LEU A 29 0.56 10.12 -11.33
C LEU A 29 0.00 9.21 -12.43
N GLU A 30 0.30 7.91 -12.36
CA GLU A 30 -0.28 6.89 -13.22
C GLU A 30 -1.80 6.81 -12.96
N VAL A 31 -2.59 7.23 -13.95
CA VAL A 31 -4.06 7.19 -13.91
C VAL A 31 -4.50 5.75 -14.13
N ILE A 32 -4.80 5.00 -13.06
CA ILE A 32 -5.47 3.71 -13.17
C ILE A 32 -6.98 3.96 -13.10
N GLY A 33 -7.56 4.21 -14.26
CA GLY A 33 -8.99 4.17 -14.48
C GLY A 33 -9.30 3.38 -15.75
N LYS A 34 -9.78 2.14 -15.58
CA LYS A 34 -10.73 1.52 -16.52
C LYS A 34 -11.77 0.75 -15.73
N LEU A 35 -12.92 1.40 -15.57
CA LEU A 35 -14.19 0.80 -15.22
C LEU A 35 -14.73 0.11 -16.48
N ASP A 36 -14.54 -1.20 -16.62
CA ASP A 36 -15.29 -2.00 -17.58
C ASP A 36 -16.42 -2.71 -16.82
N VAL A 37 -17.63 -2.17 -17.01
CA VAL A 37 -18.89 -2.89 -16.81
C VAL A 37 -19.18 -3.60 -18.12
N SER A 38 -19.33 -4.93 -18.10
CA SER A 38 -20.10 -5.62 -19.13
C SER A 38 -20.65 -6.96 -18.62
N GLU A 39 -21.97 -7.09 -18.72
CA GLU A 39 -22.81 -8.25 -18.38
C GLU A 39 -22.64 -9.43 -19.35
N GLU A 40 -22.93 -10.61 -18.79
CA GLU A 40 -23.48 -11.85 -19.37
C GLU A 40 -23.47 -12.10 -20.90
N SER A 41 -23.03 -13.30 -21.30
CA SER A 41 -23.87 -14.20 -22.12
C SER A 41 -23.34 -15.64 -22.15
N GLU A 42 -24.29 -16.54 -22.37
CA GLU A 42 -24.33 -17.97 -22.14
C GLU A 42 -23.57 -18.87 -23.13
N GLU A 43 -23.38 -20.12 -22.67
CA GLU A 43 -23.43 -21.40 -23.38
C GLU A 43 -22.72 -21.56 -24.74
N THR A 44 -21.81 -22.55 -24.81
CA THR A 44 -21.98 -23.65 -25.78
C THR A 44 -21.29 -24.93 -25.32
N ASN A 45 -22.02 -26.03 -25.54
CA ASN A 45 -21.79 -27.40 -25.12
C ASN A 45 -20.77 -28.17 -25.99
N GLN A 46 -20.21 -29.26 -25.41
CA GLN A 46 -19.97 -30.62 -25.97
C GLN A 46 -18.53 -31.18 -25.73
N PRO A 47 -18.31 -32.52 -25.69
CA PRO A 47 -18.97 -33.55 -24.89
C PRO A 47 -17.96 -34.46 -24.13
N LEU A 48 -18.34 -34.92 -22.92
CA LEU A 48 -17.60 -35.92 -22.14
C LEU A 48 -17.68 -37.32 -22.78
N LYS A 49 -16.54 -37.87 -23.18
CA LYS A 49 -16.42 -39.28 -23.59
C LYS A 49 -16.39 -40.18 -22.35
N LYS A 50 -17.32 -41.13 -22.31
CA LYS A 50 -17.42 -42.23 -21.34
C LYS A 50 -16.14 -43.07 -21.34
N ILE A 51 -15.49 -43.21 -20.19
CA ILE A 51 -14.52 -44.28 -19.95
C ILE A 51 -15.30 -45.46 -19.35
N LYS A 52 -15.33 -46.57 -20.08
CA LYS A 52 -15.71 -47.86 -19.55
C LYS A 52 -14.53 -48.39 -18.73
N LEU A 53 -14.85 -48.78 -17.50
CA LEU A 53 -13.99 -49.57 -16.62
C LEU A 53 -14.13 -51.02 -17.10
N ASP A 54 -13.01 -51.68 -17.39
CA ASP A 54 -12.87 -53.15 -17.29
C ASP A 54 -11.37 -53.47 -17.10
N ASP A 55 -11.11 -54.35 -16.14
CA ASP A 55 -9.82 -54.67 -15.52
C ASP A 55 -8.96 -55.65 -16.33
N ASN A 56 -7.65 -55.59 -16.03
CA ASN A 56 -6.59 -56.59 -16.23
C ASN A 56 -6.17 -56.95 -17.66
N ASP A 57 -5.02 -56.44 -18.10
CA ASP A 57 -3.86 -57.33 -18.30
C ASP A 57 -2.55 -56.55 -18.51
N ALA A 58 -1.47 -57.22 -18.14
CA ALA A 58 -0.11 -56.70 -17.99
C ALA A 58 0.56 -56.18 -19.27
N VAL A 59 1.59 -55.35 -19.03
CA VAL A 59 2.86 -55.17 -19.78
C VAL A 59 3.14 -53.76 -20.35
N SER A 60 4.37 -53.34 -20.02
CA SER A 60 5.22 -52.27 -20.61
C SER A 60 5.06 -50.85 -20.09
N PHE A 61 5.87 -50.55 -19.07
CA PHE A 61 6.32 -49.20 -18.73
C PHE A 61 7.37 -48.80 -19.78
N ASP A 62 6.94 -48.15 -20.86
CA ASP A 62 7.88 -47.50 -21.78
C ASP A 62 7.59 -46.00 -21.85
N SER A 63 8.49 -45.27 -21.20
CA SER A 63 8.99 -43.95 -21.57
C SER A 63 7.98 -42.99 -22.23
N LEU A 64 7.17 -42.33 -21.40
CA LEU A 64 6.74 -40.96 -21.70
C LEU A 64 7.68 -39.99 -20.99
N ASN A 65 8.83 -39.79 -21.62
CA ASN A 65 9.62 -38.57 -21.53
C ASN A 65 8.81 -37.42 -22.17
N GLU A 66 7.76 -37.02 -21.45
CA GLU A 66 7.11 -35.74 -21.65
C GLU A 66 8.04 -34.69 -21.03
N THR A 67 8.89 -34.09 -21.87
CA THR A 67 9.68 -32.89 -21.53
C THR A 67 8.72 -31.72 -21.29
N SER A 68 8.06 -31.74 -20.14
CA SER A 68 7.66 -30.54 -19.43
C SER A 68 8.92 -29.72 -19.17
N PRO A 69 8.93 -28.37 -19.34
CA PRO A 69 10.05 -27.57 -18.93
C PRO A 69 10.18 -27.75 -17.42
N VAL A 70 11.13 -28.59 -17.00
CA VAL A 70 11.48 -28.77 -15.60
C VAL A 70 11.78 -27.38 -15.08
N LYS A 71 10.89 -26.83 -14.24
CA LYS A 71 11.17 -25.59 -13.50
C LYS A 71 12.40 -25.88 -12.66
N GLU A 72 13.55 -25.49 -13.17
CA GLU A 72 14.85 -25.69 -12.54
C GLU A 72 14.79 -25.02 -11.17
N SER A 73 14.80 -25.83 -10.12
CA SER A 73 14.80 -25.35 -8.73
C SER A 73 16.21 -25.49 -8.19
N ILE A 74 16.65 -24.48 -7.44
CA ILE A 74 18.00 -24.41 -6.90
C ILE A 74 17.92 -24.76 -5.41
N ASP A 75 18.83 -25.61 -4.96
CA ASP A 75 18.96 -25.94 -3.54
C ASP A 75 19.82 -24.88 -2.83
N VAL A 76 19.26 -24.27 -1.79
CA VAL A 76 19.96 -23.33 -0.91
C VAL A 76 19.83 -23.86 0.52
N ASN A 77 20.93 -24.33 1.10
CA ASN A 77 20.99 -24.91 2.44
C ASN A 77 19.93 -26.00 2.69
N GLY A 78 19.64 -26.84 1.68
CA GLY A 78 18.66 -27.91 1.76
C GLY A 78 17.21 -27.49 1.52
N PHE A 79 16.98 -26.26 1.04
CA PHE A 79 15.68 -25.74 0.61
C PHE A 79 15.65 -25.60 -0.91
N GLN A 80 14.65 -26.18 -1.57
CA GLN A 80 14.39 -25.92 -2.99
C GLN A 80 13.65 -24.61 -3.17
N VAL A 81 14.24 -23.70 -3.95
CA VAL A 81 13.66 -22.40 -4.27
C VAL A 81 13.82 -22.08 -5.75
N LEU A 82 13.02 -21.14 -6.25
CA LEU A 82 13.14 -20.67 -7.63
C LEU A 82 14.44 -19.87 -7.81
N PRO A 83 15.04 -19.84 -9.01
CA PRO A 83 16.25 -19.07 -9.27
C PRO A 83 16.14 -17.59 -8.86
N SER A 84 14.97 -16.98 -9.05
CA SER A 84 14.68 -15.59 -8.65
C SER A 84 14.64 -15.36 -7.13
N GLN A 85 14.56 -16.42 -6.33
CA GLN A 85 14.45 -16.35 -4.86
C GLN A 85 15.78 -16.66 -4.16
N VAL A 86 16.77 -17.20 -4.88
CA VAL A 86 18.03 -17.67 -4.30
C VAL A 86 18.71 -16.60 -3.45
N GLU A 87 18.80 -15.38 -3.97
CA GLU A 87 19.51 -14.29 -3.28
C GLU A 87 18.77 -13.85 -2.01
N SER A 88 17.45 -13.77 -2.06
CA SER A 88 16.63 -13.48 -0.87
C SER A 88 16.83 -14.54 0.22
N VAL A 89 16.87 -15.82 -0.16
CA VAL A 89 17.04 -16.93 0.78
C VAL A 89 18.45 -16.92 1.39
N LYS A 90 19.50 -16.70 0.58
CA LYS A 90 20.87 -16.52 1.07
C LYS A 90 20.96 -15.38 2.08
N CYS A 91 20.37 -14.23 1.76
CA CYS A 91 20.34 -13.07 2.63
C CYS A 91 19.66 -13.36 4.00
N ILE A 92 18.59 -14.16 4.02
CA ILE A 92 17.96 -14.60 5.27
C ILE A 92 18.94 -15.43 6.11
N PHE A 93 19.62 -16.41 5.50
CA PHE A 93 20.63 -17.21 6.22
C PHE A 93 21.83 -16.38 6.69
N GLU A 94 22.25 -15.36 5.96
CA GLU A 94 23.34 -14.50 6.38
C GLU A 94 22.97 -13.63 7.59
N ARG A 95 21.74 -13.09 7.61
CA ARG A 95 21.26 -12.20 8.68
C ARG A 95 20.73 -12.94 9.90
N HIS A 96 20.18 -14.12 9.69
CA HIS A 96 19.52 -14.94 10.71
C HIS A 96 19.99 -16.40 10.63
N PRO A 97 21.30 -16.70 10.77
CA PRO A 97 21.87 -18.00 10.45
C PRO A 97 21.27 -19.19 11.20
N ASP A 98 20.69 -18.93 12.35
CA ASP A 98 20.20 -19.93 13.28
C ASP A 98 18.67 -20.15 13.19
N PHE A 99 17.97 -19.39 12.34
CA PHE A 99 16.50 -19.43 12.21
C PHE A 99 15.96 -20.83 11.88
N ALA A 100 16.72 -21.62 11.12
CA ALA A 100 16.34 -22.98 10.72
C ALA A 100 16.99 -24.09 11.56
N SER A 101 17.66 -23.77 12.67
CA SER A 101 18.42 -24.79 13.42
C SER A 101 17.54 -25.83 14.15
N LYS A 102 16.26 -25.52 14.43
CA LYS A 102 15.28 -26.50 14.95
C LYS A 102 14.37 -27.08 13.86
N PHE A 103 14.58 -26.69 12.59
CA PHE A 103 13.79 -27.12 11.46
C PHE A 103 14.23 -28.51 10.99
N ARG A 104 13.47 -29.54 11.41
CA ARG A 104 13.79 -30.96 11.18
C ARG A 104 13.00 -31.69 10.08
N PRO A 105 12.05 -31.11 9.33
CA PRO A 105 11.41 -31.82 8.23
C PRO A 105 12.42 -32.41 7.24
N LYS A 106 12.30 -33.71 6.95
CA LYS A 106 13.12 -34.40 5.94
C LYS A 106 12.53 -34.28 4.53
N ASN A 107 11.22 -34.08 4.42
CA ASN A 107 10.51 -34.00 3.16
C ASN A 107 10.88 -32.69 2.41
N ARG A 108 11.45 -32.83 1.21
CA ARG A 108 11.96 -31.72 0.40
C ARG A 108 10.87 -30.74 -0.04
N HIS A 109 9.66 -31.23 -0.32
CA HIS A 109 8.51 -30.38 -0.67
C HIS A 109 8.05 -29.57 0.53
N LEU A 110 7.97 -30.19 1.71
CA LEU A 110 7.59 -29.50 2.94
C LEU A 110 8.55 -28.35 3.26
N LYS A 111 9.88 -28.59 3.13
CA LYS A 111 10.88 -27.51 3.28
C LYS A 111 10.63 -26.34 2.32
N SER A 112 10.35 -26.65 1.06
CA SER A 112 10.05 -25.64 0.04
C SER A 112 8.77 -24.85 0.37
N THR A 113 7.70 -25.53 0.83
CA THR A 113 6.46 -24.86 1.27
C THR A 113 6.72 -23.87 2.41
N TYR A 114 7.45 -24.27 3.46
CA TYR A 114 7.78 -23.34 4.56
C TYR A 114 8.59 -22.14 4.08
N MET A 115 9.54 -22.34 3.17
CA MET A 115 10.33 -21.24 2.62
C MET A 115 9.47 -20.30 1.75
N THR A 116 8.55 -20.84 0.95
CA THR A 116 7.60 -20.04 0.17
C THR A 116 6.71 -19.19 1.07
N VAL A 117 6.18 -19.76 2.16
CA VAL A 117 5.39 -19.00 3.14
C VAL A 117 6.25 -17.91 3.80
N LEU A 118 7.48 -18.22 4.20
CA LEU A 118 8.40 -17.24 4.79
C LEU A 118 8.71 -16.07 3.84
N LEU A 119 9.00 -16.36 2.56
CA LEU A 119 9.22 -15.33 1.55
C LEU A 119 7.96 -14.51 1.30
N GLY A 120 6.79 -15.14 1.33
CA GLY A 120 5.49 -14.46 1.26
C GLY A 120 5.30 -13.49 2.42
N LEU A 121 5.54 -13.93 3.66
CA LEU A 121 5.48 -13.09 4.86
C LEU A 121 6.40 -11.88 4.77
N ILE A 122 7.67 -12.10 4.39
CA ILE A 122 8.64 -11.02 4.23
C ILE A 122 8.15 -10.03 3.17
N LYS A 123 7.63 -10.52 2.04
CA LYS A 123 7.07 -9.69 0.98
C LYS A 123 5.91 -8.83 1.50
N THR A 124 4.97 -9.40 2.24
CA THR A 124 3.84 -8.67 2.86
C THR A 124 4.35 -7.58 3.80
N LEU A 125 5.32 -7.87 4.67
CA LEU A 125 5.89 -6.87 5.59
C LEU A 125 6.68 -5.75 4.90
N CYS A 126 7.10 -5.96 3.66
CA CYS A 126 7.77 -4.95 2.84
C CYS A 126 6.80 -4.02 2.09
N GLN A 127 5.50 -4.30 2.10
CA GLN A 127 4.49 -3.42 1.49
C GLN A 127 4.30 -2.13 2.30
N LEU A 128 3.69 -1.13 1.65
CA LEU A 128 3.38 0.12 2.33
C LEU A 128 2.33 -0.15 3.44
N PRO A 129 2.50 0.40 4.65
CA PRO A 129 1.53 0.21 5.73
C PRO A 129 0.10 0.67 5.39
N GLU A 130 -0.02 1.58 4.42
CA GLU A 130 -1.28 2.09 3.89
C GLU A 130 -1.99 1.11 2.95
N GLU A 131 -1.24 0.28 2.23
CA GLU A 131 -1.79 -0.72 1.30
C GLU A 131 -2.20 -2.01 2.01
N LEU A 132 -1.60 -2.29 3.17
CA LEU A 132 -1.91 -3.46 3.98
C LEU A 132 -3.26 -3.29 4.67
N THR A 133 -4.10 -4.32 4.64
CA THR A 133 -5.32 -4.37 5.46
C THR A 133 -5.02 -4.90 6.87
N ASP A 134 -5.96 -4.74 7.80
CA ASP A 134 -5.83 -5.37 9.12
C ASP A 134 -5.89 -6.91 8.99
N ASP A 135 -6.71 -7.42 8.06
CA ASP A 135 -6.81 -8.84 7.74
C ASP A 135 -5.47 -9.40 7.21
N ASP A 136 -4.77 -8.69 6.32
CA ASP A 136 -3.44 -9.11 5.82
C ASP A 136 -2.43 -9.26 6.97
N LEU A 137 -2.49 -8.35 7.94
CA LEU A 137 -1.57 -8.33 9.09
C LEU A 137 -1.92 -9.42 10.12
N ASP A 138 -3.19 -9.79 10.22
CA ASP A 138 -3.64 -10.89 11.06
C ASP A 138 -3.37 -12.25 10.41
N GLU A 139 -3.58 -12.38 9.10
CA GLU A 139 -3.15 -13.55 8.33
C GLU A 139 -1.64 -13.75 8.42
N ALA A 140 -0.86 -12.66 8.30
CA ALA A 140 0.59 -12.71 8.52
C ALA A 140 0.96 -13.20 9.93
N SER A 141 0.18 -12.81 10.96
CA SER A 141 0.40 -13.27 12.34
C SER A 141 0.16 -14.78 12.47
N VAL A 142 -0.92 -15.28 11.85
CA VAL A 142 -1.25 -16.70 11.80
C VAL A 142 -0.18 -17.49 11.05
N ALA A 143 0.26 -17.00 9.89
CA ALA A 143 1.29 -17.64 9.09
C ALA A 143 2.64 -17.67 9.81
N VAL A 144 3.03 -16.64 10.57
CA VAL A 144 4.22 -16.71 11.44
C VAL A 144 4.09 -17.86 12.43
N SER A 145 2.96 -17.95 13.13
CA SER A 145 2.71 -19.02 14.11
C SER A 145 2.77 -20.42 13.48
N TYR A 146 2.21 -20.57 12.27
CA TYR A 146 2.29 -21.81 11.50
C TYR A 146 3.74 -22.19 11.15
N VAL A 147 4.53 -21.21 10.70
CA VAL A 147 5.93 -21.41 10.32
C VAL A 147 6.80 -21.78 11.53
N GLU A 148 6.56 -21.15 12.68
CA GLU A 148 7.26 -21.45 13.92
C GLU A 148 6.94 -22.84 14.49
N ASN A 149 5.69 -23.29 14.36
CA ASN A 149 5.30 -24.67 14.69
C ASN A 149 6.06 -25.71 13.86
N GLY A 150 6.58 -25.33 12.68
CA GLY A 150 7.48 -26.15 11.87
C GLY A 150 8.91 -26.26 12.42
N GLY A 151 9.26 -25.49 13.44
CA GLY A 151 10.59 -25.43 14.05
C GLY A 151 11.49 -24.33 13.50
N LEU A 152 10.96 -23.38 12.74
CA LEU A 152 11.67 -22.15 12.36
C LEU A 152 11.58 -21.14 13.51
N ARG A 153 12.66 -20.40 13.79
CA ARG A 153 12.66 -19.31 14.78
C ARG A 153 12.46 -17.97 14.08
N LEU A 154 11.34 -17.30 14.35
CA LEU A 154 10.95 -16.07 13.64
C LEU A 154 10.77 -14.87 14.58
N ASP A 155 11.39 -14.87 15.76
CA ASP A 155 11.34 -13.75 16.72
C ASP A 155 11.62 -12.38 16.07
N TRP A 156 12.57 -12.37 15.12
CA TRP A 156 12.95 -11.17 14.37
C TRP A 156 11.84 -10.68 13.43
N LEU A 157 11.09 -11.60 12.82
CA LEU A 157 9.99 -11.32 11.91
C LEU A 157 8.74 -10.91 12.67
N GLU A 158 8.46 -11.53 13.82
CA GLU A 158 7.41 -11.09 14.75
C GLU A 158 7.60 -9.64 15.18
N LYS A 159 8.84 -9.28 15.56
CA LYS A 159 9.19 -7.90 15.91
C LYS A 159 8.94 -6.95 14.75
N LYS A 160 9.25 -7.37 13.51
CA LYS A 160 9.00 -6.56 12.31
C LYS A 160 7.52 -6.44 11.98
N LEU A 161 6.74 -7.50 12.16
CA LEU A 161 5.29 -7.47 12.02
C LEU A 161 4.66 -6.50 13.03
N ALA A 162 5.10 -6.51 14.29
CA ALA A 162 4.66 -5.54 15.30
C ALA A 162 5.03 -4.09 14.91
N GLU A 163 6.23 -3.88 14.34
CA GLU A 163 6.65 -2.57 13.82
C GLU A 163 5.74 -2.09 12.68
N VAL A 164 5.36 -2.98 11.75
CA VAL A 164 4.45 -2.66 10.64
C VAL A 164 3.04 -2.37 11.15
N LYS A 165 2.49 -3.19 12.06
CA LYS A 165 1.18 -2.92 12.72
C LYS A 165 1.17 -1.54 13.39
N ALA A 166 2.24 -1.18 14.09
CA ALA A 166 2.38 0.15 14.71
C ALA A 166 2.45 1.28 13.68
N LYS A 167 3.19 1.09 12.57
CA LYS A 167 3.26 2.07 11.47
C LYS A 167 1.90 2.28 10.80
N LYS A 168 1.15 1.21 10.49
CA LYS A 168 -0.20 1.30 9.93
C LYS A 168 -1.12 2.13 10.82
N LYS A 169 -1.18 1.82 12.11
CA LYS A 169 -1.98 2.61 13.07
C LYS A 169 -1.58 4.09 13.10
N LYS A 170 -0.29 4.39 13.00
CA LYS A 170 0.21 5.77 12.94
C LYS A 170 -0.23 6.48 11.65
N VAL A 171 -0.23 5.80 10.51
CA VAL A 171 -0.74 6.34 9.23
C VAL A 171 -2.22 6.66 9.35
N GLU A 172 -3.05 5.72 9.81
CA GLU A 172 -4.50 5.93 9.94
C GLU A 172 -4.85 7.07 10.90
N THR A 173 -4.22 7.10 12.07
CA THR A 173 -4.40 8.21 13.02
C THR A 173 -3.89 9.55 12.47
N GLY A 174 -2.84 9.52 11.64
CA GLY A 174 -2.34 10.69 10.92
C GLY A 174 -3.35 11.23 9.91
N LYS A 175 -3.91 10.35 9.07
CA LYS A 175 -4.94 10.69 8.07
C LYS A 175 -6.18 11.31 8.72
N ALA A 176 -6.70 10.68 9.77
CA ALA A 176 -7.86 11.20 10.50
C ALA A 176 -7.62 12.61 11.09
N ARG A 177 -6.40 12.90 11.55
CA ARG A 177 -6.02 14.23 12.04
C ARG A 177 -5.91 15.25 10.92
N LEU A 178 -5.38 14.83 9.77
CA LEU A 178 -5.24 15.68 8.60
C LEU A 178 -6.62 16.08 8.06
N GLN A 179 -7.53 15.12 7.89
CA GLN A 179 -8.91 15.37 7.46
C GLN A 179 -9.62 16.37 8.40
N ARG A 180 -9.50 16.19 9.72
CA ARG A 180 -10.08 17.16 10.67
C ARG A 180 -9.49 18.56 10.52
N ALA A 181 -8.18 18.66 10.31
CA ALA A 181 -7.53 19.95 10.13
C ALA A 181 -7.97 20.64 8.83
N GLU A 182 -8.21 19.86 7.77
CA GLU A 182 -8.78 20.35 6.50
C GLU A 182 -10.20 20.88 6.68
N GLU A 183 -11.07 20.17 7.42
CA GLU A 183 -12.43 20.62 7.73
C GLU A 183 -12.44 21.94 8.53
N GLU A 184 -11.58 22.07 9.55
CA GLU A 184 -11.44 23.32 10.31
C GLU A 184 -10.88 24.46 9.45
N LEU A 185 -9.94 24.16 8.54
CA LEU A 185 -9.41 25.15 7.60
C LEU A 185 -10.51 25.65 6.65
N GLN A 186 -11.37 24.76 6.14
CA GLN A 186 -12.51 25.14 5.30
C GLN A 186 -13.49 26.04 6.06
N LYS A 187 -13.81 25.70 7.31
CA LYS A 187 -14.68 26.53 8.16
C LYS A 187 -14.10 27.91 8.43
N LEU A 188 -12.78 27.99 8.69
CA LEU A 188 -12.11 29.27 8.88
C LEU A 188 -12.11 30.11 7.59
N ASN A 189 -11.86 29.48 6.45
CA ASN A 189 -11.90 30.16 5.16
C ASN A 189 -13.28 30.76 4.87
N GLN A 190 -14.35 30.02 5.15
CA GLN A 190 -15.72 30.51 5.02
C GLN A 190 -15.97 31.75 5.90
N LYS A 191 -15.53 31.74 7.16
CA LYS A 191 -15.62 32.90 8.06
C LYS A 191 -14.82 34.10 7.55
N CYS A 192 -13.65 33.88 6.95
CA CYS A 192 -12.86 34.95 6.36
C CYS A 192 -13.59 35.61 5.18
N LEU A 193 -14.31 34.83 4.36
CA LEU A 193 -15.13 35.37 3.27
C LEU A 193 -16.30 36.21 3.79
N GLU A 194 -16.99 35.73 4.82
CA GLU A 194 -18.08 36.46 5.48
C GLU A 194 -17.58 37.81 6.05
N LEU A 195 -16.43 37.79 6.74
CA LEU A 195 -15.83 39.00 7.32
C LEU A 195 -15.37 39.97 6.22
N LYS A 196 -14.83 39.45 5.11
CA LYS A 196 -14.42 40.28 3.97
C LYS A 196 -15.63 40.99 3.35
N ALA A 197 -16.73 40.28 3.14
CA ALA A 197 -17.96 40.86 2.62
C ALA A 197 -18.54 41.93 3.55
N PHE A 198 -18.49 41.69 4.88
CA PHE A 198 -18.88 42.69 5.88
C PHE A 198 -18.05 43.97 5.78
N LEU A 199 -16.72 43.83 5.67
CA LEU A 199 -15.80 44.96 5.55
C LEU A 199 -16.03 45.75 4.26
N GLU A 200 -16.22 45.06 3.13
CA GLU A 200 -16.51 45.70 1.85
C GLU A 200 -17.81 46.52 1.90
N LYS A 201 -18.84 46.00 2.56
CA LYS A 201 -20.10 46.71 2.78
C LYS A 201 -19.91 47.96 3.65
N GLU A 202 -19.33 47.82 4.84
CA GLU A 202 -19.09 48.96 5.74
C GLU A 202 -18.24 50.06 5.07
N ASN A 203 -17.24 49.67 4.27
CA ASN A 203 -16.43 50.63 3.54
C ASN A 203 -17.23 51.39 2.47
N ALA A 204 -18.18 50.74 1.81
CA ALA A 204 -19.09 51.40 0.88
C ALA A 204 -20.02 52.37 1.62
N ASP A 205 -20.63 51.95 2.73
CA ASP A 205 -21.51 52.78 3.56
C ASP A 205 -20.77 54.03 4.10
N VAL A 206 -19.54 53.85 4.59
CA VAL A 206 -18.67 54.96 5.04
C VAL A 206 -18.31 55.89 3.89
N SER A 207 -18.02 55.35 2.70
CA SER A 207 -17.68 56.17 1.52
C SER A 207 -18.87 57.01 1.05
N GLU A 208 -20.08 56.45 1.08
CA GLU A 208 -21.32 57.17 0.76
C GLU A 208 -21.62 58.28 1.77
N ALA A 209 -21.48 58.00 3.07
CA ALA A 209 -21.70 58.98 4.13
C ALA A 209 -20.66 60.11 4.16
N ASN A 210 -19.45 59.87 3.63
CA ASN A 210 -18.36 60.83 3.58
C ASN A 210 -18.35 61.68 2.31
N VAL A 211 -19.51 61.87 1.68
CA VAL A 211 -19.71 62.84 0.59
C VAL A 211 -20.20 64.16 1.19
N PRO A 212 -19.47 65.28 1.03
CA PRO A 212 -19.94 66.58 1.52
C PRO A 212 -21.17 67.03 0.74
N LEU A 213 -22.10 67.71 1.42
CA LEU A 213 -23.26 68.33 0.78
C LEU A 213 -22.80 69.36 -0.27
N SER A 214 -23.46 69.38 -1.42
CA SER A 214 -23.26 70.44 -2.41
C SER A 214 -23.95 71.73 -1.98
N PHE A 215 -23.64 72.84 -2.63
CA PHE A 215 -24.29 74.12 -2.34
C PHE A 215 -25.82 74.04 -2.57
N GLU A 216 -26.25 73.41 -3.66
CA GLU A 216 -27.66 73.15 -3.98
C GLU A 216 -28.36 72.18 -3.02
N ASP A 217 -27.65 71.29 -2.32
CA ASP A 217 -28.27 70.43 -1.30
C ASP A 217 -28.55 71.18 0.01
N VAL A 218 -27.88 72.32 0.24
CA VAL A 218 -27.97 73.10 1.49
C VAL A 218 -28.96 74.26 1.40
N VAL A 219 -29.16 74.82 0.21
CA VAL A 219 -29.94 76.05 -0.04
C VAL A 219 -31.26 75.72 -0.72
#